data_AF-A0A350ILE9-F1
#
_entry.id   AF-A0A350ILE9-F1
#
_cell.length_a   1.000
_cell.length_b   1.000
_cell.length_c   1.000
_cell.angle_alpha   90.00
_cell.angle_beta   90.00
_cell.angle_gamma   90.00
#
_symmetry.space_group_name_H-M   'P 1'
#
loop_
_entity.id
_entity.type
_entity.pdbx_description
1 polymer ?
#
loop_
_entity_poly.entity_id
_entity_poly.type
_entity_poly.pdbx_seq_one_letter_code
_entity_poly.pdbx_strand_id
1 'polypeptide(L)'
;YESLNRIIPDSVKEFFNLDNWLWTQKLMRNNTEEISDEYEEQPTLDRAREEIIQEYNQIDDLKKEAALNEKFYFAINLKKTLKTIEDTHLFDYLGSRNVLPKYGFPTDVVPLRTNHLHIDEAKQVDLQRDLRIAIGEFAPDNSIVAAKKIWVSGGVYKPPSKNWLTYSYANCMNCKRFYFSSKETEKITTCPNCGEQINKARKSHSGIFIIPQFGFIAKNETLKSSSESRPKNFYSIKTHFAEYRLPGEKVSFSAMLQNDPNLSNENVQIKKHYSRYGWLVALNEGPVGRGYRICDICGYATSQFPTRNNPPHKNPLTDKTCTGTIKYYSLGHRYMTDVLELQINANYADPNDYELWLSLLYALLEGASNVLGIRRDDINGALHYRHDSYIPSLIIFDDVPGGAGHVEFISKKLKETIQAAYERVHHPCCGPETSCYECLRNYRNQSFHDKLKRGKVNAFLGRLLTDLRILEKKMS
;
A
#
# COMPACT_ATOMS: atom_id res chain seq x y z
N TYR A 1 30.54 14.71 -17.14
CA TYR A 1 31.30 15.55 -16.21
C TYR A 1 31.13 17.04 -16.53
N GLU A 2 31.63 17.55 -17.66
CA GLU A 2 31.51 18.99 -18.03
C GLU A 2 30.07 19.52 -18.02
N SER A 3 29.12 18.74 -18.56
CA SER A 3 27.70 19.11 -18.52
C SER A 3 27.13 19.19 -17.11
N LEU A 4 27.57 18.32 -16.19
CA LEU A 4 27.13 18.33 -14.79
C LEU A 4 27.69 19.55 -14.06
N ASN A 5 28.97 19.86 -14.27
CA ASN A 5 29.61 21.05 -13.70
C ASN A 5 28.99 22.37 -14.16
N ARG A 6 28.39 22.39 -15.35
CA ARG A 6 27.66 23.56 -15.86
C ARG A 6 26.25 23.71 -15.27
N ILE A 7 25.57 22.59 -15.01
CA ILE A 7 24.14 22.58 -14.62
C ILE A 7 23.96 22.63 -13.10
N ILE A 8 24.87 22.02 -12.35
CA ILE A 8 24.78 21.89 -10.90
C ILE A 8 25.34 23.16 -10.23
N PRO A 9 24.59 23.81 -9.32
CA PRO A 9 25.09 24.97 -8.57
C PRO A 9 26.32 24.65 -7.72
N ASP A 10 27.28 25.58 -7.61
CA ASP A 10 28.52 25.38 -6.85
C ASP A 10 28.27 24.94 -5.40
N SER A 11 27.21 25.45 -4.78
CA SER A 11 26.82 25.14 -3.40
C SER A 11 26.49 23.66 -3.13
N VAL A 12 26.22 22.87 -4.17
CA VAL A 12 25.90 21.44 -4.04
C VAL A 12 26.89 20.54 -4.77
N LYS A 13 27.88 21.09 -5.48
CA LYS A 13 28.92 20.29 -6.17
C LYS A 13 29.74 19.45 -5.20
N GLU A 14 30.09 20.02 -4.05
CA GLU A 14 30.81 19.33 -2.98
C GLU A 14 29.99 18.15 -2.42
N PHE A 15 28.69 18.34 -2.22
CA PHE A 15 27.78 17.28 -1.76
C PHE A 15 27.74 16.08 -2.72
N PHE A 16 27.75 16.32 -4.03
CA PHE A 16 27.72 15.25 -5.04
C PHE A 16 29.11 14.71 -5.39
N ASN A 17 30.18 15.39 -4.96
CA ASN A 17 31.56 15.04 -5.27
C ASN A 17 31.74 14.61 -6.74
N LEU A 18 31.46 15.53 -7.66
CA LEU A 18 31.35 15.22 -9.09
C LEU A 18 32.66 14.74 -9.72
N ASP A 19 33.80 15.10 -9.11
CA ASP A 19 35.15 14.83 -9.61
C ASP A 19 35.51 13.35 -9.52
N ASN A 20 35.11 12.71 -8.42
CA ASN A 20 35.38 11.29 -8.15
C ASN A 20 34.13 10.40 -8.32
N TRP A 21 33.01 10.97 -8.76
CA TRP A 21 31.76 10.26 -8.99
C TRP A 21 31.22 9.51 -7.76
N LEU A 22 31.56 9.93 -6.54
CA LEU A 22 31.11 9.24 -5.32
C LEU A 22 29.59 9.23 -5.18
N TRP A 23 28.86 10.20 -5.76
CA TRP A 23 27.39 10.15 -5.79
C TRP A 23 26.82 8.87 -6.42
N THR A 24 27.58 8.20 -7.30
CA THR A 24 27.14 6.94 -7.92
C THR A 24 27.09 5.79 -6.93
N GLN A 25 27.84 5.84 -5.82
CA GLN A 25 27.81 4.83 -4.76
C GLN A 25 26.45 4.73 -4.08
N LYS A 26 25.66 5.82 -4.05
CA LYS A 26 24.28 5.80 -3.55
C LYS A 26 23.30 5.11 -4.50
N LEU A 27 23.69 4.90 -5.77
CA LEU A 27 22.85 4.26 -6.79
C LEU A 27 23.31 2.83 -7.11
N MET A 28 24.62 2.59 -7.21
CA MET A 28 25.21 1.28 -7.50
C MET A 28 26.40 0.98 -6.59
N ARG A 29 26.63 -0.29 -6.29
CA ARG A 29 27.83 -0.79 -5.62
C ARG A 29 29.02 -0.63 -6.56
N ASN A 30 30.06 0.07 -6.10
CA ASN A 30 31.35 0.08 -6.79
C ASN A 30 32.17 -1.12 -6.32
N ASN A 31 32.85 -1.81 -7.25
CA ASN A 31 33.62 -3.05 -7.00
C ASN A 31 34.85 -2.89 -6.08
N THR A 32 35.06 -1.74 -5.43
CA THR A 32 36.37 -1.37 -4.87
C THR A 32 36.43 -1.15 -3.37
N GLU A 33 35.32 -1.12 -2.62
CA GLU A 33 35.39 -0.93 -1.15
C GLU A 33 34.36 -1.79 -0.42
N GLU A 34 34.82 -2.49 0.62
CA GLU A 34 33.96 -3.07 1.65
C GLU A 34 33.26 -1.92 2.36
N ILE A 35 32.00 -1.68 2.01
CA ILE A 35 31.15 -0.72 2.70
C ILE A 35 31.04 -1.21 4.15
N SER A 36 31.47 -0.37 5.10
CA SER A 36 31.32 -0.63 6.52
C SER A 36 29.87 -0.93 6.86
N ASP A 37 29.63 -2.00 7.64
CA ASP A 37 28.32 -2.50 8.09
C ASP A 37 27.44 -1.48 8.87
N GLU A 38 27.84 -0.21 8.97
CA GLU A 38 27.03 0.84 9.58
C GLU A 38 25.99 1.38 8.59
N TYR A 39 24.81 0.75 8.61
CA TYR A 39 23.50 1.37 8.35
C TYR A 39 23.30 2.12 7.01
N GLU A 40 24.23 2.08 6.08
CA GLU A 40 24.05 2.71 4.78
C GLU A 40 23.04 1.92 3.96
N GLU A 41 21.95 2.61 3.63
CA GLU A 41 20.94 2.17 2.68
C GLU A 41 21.62 1.64 1.40
N GLN A 42 21.40 0.36 1.08
CA GLN A 42 21.99 -0.25 -0.11
C GLN A 42 21.67 0.55 -1.38
N PRO A 43 22.55 0.52 -2.40
CA PRO A 43 22.40 1.36 -3.57
C PRO A 43 21.10 1.06 -4.35
N THR A 44 20.33 2.12 -4.65
CA THR A 44 18.92 1.96 -5.05
C THR A 44 18.72 1.24 -6.38
N LEU A 45 19.63 1.41 -7.33
CA LEU A 45 19.52 0.80 -8.67
C LEU A 45 19.83 -0.68 -8.62
N ASP A 46 20.83 -1.10 -7.84
CA ASP A 46 21.14 -2.52 -7.65
C ASP A 46 19.97 -3.26 -7.01
N ARG A 47 19.31 -2.63 -6.04
CA ARG A 47 18.09 -3.17 -5.44
C ARG A 47 16.97 -3.36 -6.45
N ALA A 48 16.71 -2.33 -7.27
CA ALA A 48 15.70 -2.43 -8.32
C ALA A 48 16.06 -3.51 -9.35
N ARG A 49 17.34 -3.67 -9.69
CA ARG A 49 17.84 -4.71 -10.61
C ARG A 49 17.68 -6.11 -10.03
N GLU A 50 18.08 -6.34 -8.78
CA GLU A 50 17.96 -7.64 -8.13
C GLU A 50 16.50 -8.06 -7.95
N GLU A 51 15.61 -7.13 -7.58
CA GLU A 51 14.18 -7.39 -7.43
C GLU A 51 13.55 -7.91 -8.73
N ILE A 52 13.79 -7.24 -9.87
CA ILE A 52 13.18 -7.64 -11.15
C ILE A 52 13.73 -8.96 -11.65
N ILE A 53 15.03 -9.22 -11.48
CA ILE A 53 15.66 -10.49 -11.86
C ILE A 53 15.05 -11.62 -11.03
N GLN A 54 14.89 -11.42 -9.72
CA GLN A 54 14.27 -12.42 -8.85
C GLN A 54 12.80 -12.66 -9.20
N GLU A 55 12.00 -11.60 -9.41
CA GLU A 55 10.58 -11.73 -9.78
C GLU A 55 10.42 -12.44 -11.13
N TYR A 56 11.26 -12.10 -12.11
CA TYR A 56 11.29 -12.77 -13.41
C TYR A 56 11.63 -14.25 -13.29
N ASN A 57 12.75 -14.58 -12.61
CA ASN A 57 13.21 -15.97 -12.47
C ASN A 57 12.18 -16.84 -11.76
N GLN A 58 11.53 -16.33 -10.70
CA GLN A 58 10.49 -17.06 -9.99
C GLN A 58 9.32 -17.45 -10.90
N ILE A 59 8.86 -16.53 -11.76
CA ILE A 59 7.76 -16.79 -12.69
C ILE A 59 8.21 -17.70 -13.83
N ASP A 60 9.45 -17.56 -14.30
CA ASP A 60 10.02 -18.40 -15.35
C ASP A 60 10.20 -19.86 -14.89
N ASP A 61 10.64 -20.07 -13.65
CA ASP A 61 10.76 -21.39 -13.03
C ASP A 61 9.39 -22.05 -12.87
N LEU A 62 8.38 -21.32 -12.38
CA LEU A 62 7.00 -21.82 -12.30
C LEU A 62 6.44 -22.17 -13.68
N LYS A 63 6.80 -21.42 -14.72
CA LYS A 63 6.39 -21.71 -16.10
C LYS A 63 7.03 -23.00 -16.60
N LYS A 64 8.31 -23.20 -16.35
CA LYS A 64 9.04 -24.44 -16.70
C LYS A 64 8.45 -25.64 -15.96
N GLU A 65 8.21 -25.52 -14.66
CA GLU A 65 7.57 -26.55 -13.84
C GLU A 65 6.15 -26.88 -14.34
N ALA A 66 5.35 -25.87 -14.66
CA ALA A 66 4.02 -26.07 -15.21
C ALA A 66 4.05 -26.82 -16.56
N ALA A 67 5.03 -26.50 -17.42
CA ALA A 67 5.21 -27.18 -18.70
C ALA A 67 5.66 -28.64 -18.52
N LEU A 68 6.57 -28.92 -17.58
CA LEU A 68 7.01 -30.28 -17.24
C LEU A 68 5.86 -31.14 -16.70
N ASN A 69 4.96 -30.54 -15.93
CA ASN A 69 3.77 -31.20 -15.39
C ASN A 69 2.56 -31.19 -16.35
N GLU A 70 2.78 -30.90 -17.65
CA GLU A 70 1.75 -30.86 -18.70
C GLU A 70 0.60 -29.86 -18.45
N LYS A 71 0.79 -28.89 -17.55
CA LYS A 71 -0.16 -27.80 -17.27
C LYS A 71 0.00 -26.67 -18.30
N PHE A 72 -0.13 -26.98 -19.58
CA PHE A 72 0.20 -26.06 -20.68
C PHE A 72 -0.60 -24.76 -20.66
N TYR A 73 -1.89 -24.80 -20.33
CA TYR A 73 -2.72 -23.59 -20.21
C TYR A 73 -2.17 -22.64 -19.13
N PHE A 74 -1.71 -23.20 -18.02
CA PHE A 74 -1.12 -22.43 -16.93
C PHE A 74 0.25 -21.86 -17.35
N ALA A 75 1.09 -22.65 -18.01
CA ALA A 75 2.37 -22.18 -18.57
C ALA A 75 2.18 -21.03 -19.58
N ILE A 76 1.15 -21.08 -20.43
CA ILE A 76 0.80 -20.00 -21.35
C ILE A 76 0.43 -18.72 -20.58
N ASN A 77 -0.34 -18.85 -19.50
CA ASN A 77 -0.69 -17.68 -18.67
C ASN A 77 0.52 -17.04 -18.02
N LEU A 78 1.45 -17.86 -17.50
CA LEU A 78 2.72 -17.38 -16.93
C LEU A 78 3.61 -16.72 -18.00
N LYS A 79 3.64 -17.26 -19.22
CA LYS A 79 4.35 -16.62 -20.36
C LYS A 79 3.80 -15.22 -20.64
N LYS A 80 2.48 -15.02 -20.60
CA LYS A 80 1.88 -13.69 -20.75
C LYS A 80 2.21 -12.76 -19.58
N THR A 81 2.33 -13.30 -18.37
CA THR A 81 2.78 -12.54 -17.18
C THR A 81 4.25 -12.11 -17.31
N LEU A 82 5.14 -12.99 -17.79
CA LEU A 82 6.54 -12.61 -18.10
C LEU A 82 6.59 -11.51 -19.15
N LYS A 83 5.79 -11.62 -20.21
CA LYS A 83 5.68 -10.56 -21.23
C LYS A 83 5.22 -9.22 -20.64
N THR A 84 4.32 -9.24 -19.65
CA THR A 84 3.93 -8.03 -18.92
C THR A 84 5.12 -7.39 -18.22
N ILE A 85 5.99 -8.20 -17.59
CA ILE A 85 7.20 -7.73 -16.91
C ILE A 85 8.22 -7.18 -17.92
N GLU A 86 8.52 -7.93 -18.98
CA GLU A 86 9.47 -7.54 -20.04
C GLU A 86 9.07 -6.25 -20.76
N ASP A 87 7.77 -6.08 -21.04
CA ASP A 87 7.25 -4.90 -21.73
C ASP A 87 6.97 -3.73 -20.75
N THR A 88 7.37 -3.82 -19.47
CA THR A 88 7.23 -2.71 -18.53
C THR A 88 8.21 -1.60 -18.88
N HIS A 89 7.73 -0.37 -18.98
CA HIS A 89 8.56 0.77 -19.35
C HIS A 89 9.60 1.06 -18.26
N LEU A 90 10.86 1.25 -18.66
CA LEU A 90 11.98 1.37 -17.73
C LEU A 90 11.83 2.57 -16.78
N PHE A 91 11.37 3.71 -17.28
CA PHE A 91 11.17 4.89 -16.43
C PHE A 91 10.09 4.66 -15.37
N ASP A 92 9.01 3.93 -15.70
CA ASP A 92 7.95 3.59 -14.75
C ASP A 92 8.48 2.62 -13.69
N TYR A 93 9.28 1.63 -14.12
CA TYR A 93 9.92 0.68 -13.23
C TYR A 93 10.87 1.38 -12.25
N LEU A 94 11.77 2.22 -12.74
CA LEU A 94 12.74 2.93 -11.90
C LEU A 94 12.07 3.98 -10.98
N GLY A 95 11.06 4.68 -11.48
CA GLY A 95 10.29 5.63 -10.68
C GLY A 95 9.55 4.93 -9.53
N SER A 96 8.88 3.81 -9.81
CA SER A 96 8.15 3.03 -8.78
C SER A 96 9.03 2.45 -7.66
N ARG A 97 10.35 2.34 -7.87
CA ARG A 97 11.35 1.79 -6.92
C ARG A 97 12.21 2.88 -6.24
N ASN A 98 11.80 4.14 -6.31
CA ASN A 98 12.52 5.29 -5.75
C ASN A 98 13.94 5.47 -6.33
N VAL A 99 14.21 4.96 -7.54
CA VAL A 99 15.45 5.25 -8.28
C VAL A 99 15.35 6.58 -9.02
N LEU A 100 14.18 6.87 -9.59
CA LEU A 100 13.86 8.15 -10.21
C LEU A 100 12.77 8.89 -9.40
N PRO A 101 12.78 10.23 -9.39
CA PRO A 101 11.74 11.00 -8.72
C PRO A 101 10.39 10.80 -9.42
N LYS A 102 9.32 10.43 -8.68
CA LYS A 102 7.98 10.26 -9.26
C LYS A 102 7.26 11.58 -9.57
N TYR A 103 7.65 12.70 -8.94
CA TYR A 103 6.96 13.99 -9.13
C TYR A 103 7.09 14.53 -10.58
N GLY A 104 8.17 14.18 -11.28
CA GLY A 104 8.39 14.57 -12.68
C GLY A 104 7.79 13.60 -13.71
N PHE A 105 7.44 12.39 -13.29
CA PHE A 105 6.93 11.32 -14.14
C PHE A 105 5.88 10.53 -13.36
N PRO A 106 4.58 10.83 -13.52
CA PRO A 106 3.54 10.13 -12.78
C PRO A 106 3.56 8.65 -13.15
N THR A 107 4.24 7.85 -12.33
CA THR A 107 4.27 6.40 -12.46
C THR A 107 2.96 5.83 -11.91
N ASP A 108 2.57 4.66 -12.39
CA ASP A 108 1.39 3.95 -11.89
C ASP A 108 0.05 4.68 -12.11
N VAL A 109 -0.04 5.56 -13.11
CA VAL A 109 -1.32 6.15 -13.52
C VAL A 109 -2.05 5.21 -14.45
N VAL A 110 -3.32 4.95 -14.16
CA VAL A 110 -4.17 4.07 -14.98
C VAL A 110 -5.44 4.77 -15.43
N PRO A 111 -5.91 4.49 -16.66
CA PRO A 111 -7.13 5.09 -17.18
C PRO A 111 -8.38 4.31 -16.78
N LEU A 112 -9.52 5.00 -16.68
CA LEU A 112 -10.83 4.41 -16.94
C LEU A 112 -11.17 4.64 -18.41
N ARG A 113 -11.07 3.59 -19.22
CA ARG A 113 -11.28 3.68 -20.67
C ARG A 113 -12.74 3.93 -20.99
N THR A 114 -12.97 4.99 -21.75
CA THR A 114 -14.28 5.40 -22.28
C THR A 114 -14.29 5.43 -23.81
N ASN A 115 -13.13 5.40 -24.45
CA ASN A 115 -12.95 5.62 -25.89
C ASN A 115 -13.64 4.59 -26.80
N HIS A 116 -13.98 3.41 -26.27
CA HIS A 116 -14.76 2.39 -26.98
C HIS A 116 -16.26 2.73 -27.04
N LEU A 117 -16.71 3.69 -26.24
CA LEU A 117 -18.08 4.16 -26.24
C LEU A 117 -18.29 5.12 -27.40
N HIS A 118 -19.27 4.84 -28.26
CA HIS A 118 -19.60 5.64 -29.44
C HIS A 118 -20.43 6.89 -29.08
N ILE A 119 -19.92 7.70 -28.14
CA ILE A 119 -20.52 8.96 -27.68
C ILE A 119 -19.46 10.08 -27.71
N ASP A 120 -19.89 11.30 -28.00
CA ASP A 120 -18.96 12.42 -28.20
C ASP A 120 -18.23 12.81 -26.92
N GLU A 121 -18.93 12.79 -25.78
CA GLU A 121 -18.32 13.13 -24.48
C GLU A 121 -17.21 12.16 -24.10
N ALA A 122 -17.27 10.88 -24.50
CA ALA A 122 -16.24 9.90 -24.16
C ALA A 122 -14.86 10.23 -24.76
N LYS A 123 -14.83 10.95 -25.89
CA LYS A 123 -13.59 11.40 -26.54
C LYS A 123 -12.99 12.63 -25.85
N GLN A 124 -13.81 13.34 -25.06
CA GLN A 124 -13.44 14.60 -24.40
C GLN A 124 -13.04 14.40 -22.94
N VAL A 125 -13.26 13.21 -22.36
CA VAL A 125 -12.90 12.92 -20.98
C VAL A 125 -11.63 12.07 -20.92
N ASP A 126 -10.63 12.59 -20.20
CA ASP A 126 -9.47 11.83 -19.77
C ASP A 126 -9.61 11.46 -18.29
N LEU A 127 -10.03 10.23 -18.02
CA LEU A 127 -10.20 9.70 -16.66
C LEU A 127 -8.96 8.93 -16.25
N GLN A 128 -8.05 9.60 -15.55
CA GLN A 128 -6.82 9.00 -15.06
C GLN A 128 -6.68 9.19 -13.55
N ARG A 129 -6.17 8.15 -12.89
CA ARG A 129 -5.88 8.13 -11.47
C ARG A 129 -4.62 7.33 -11.19
N ASP A 130 -3.89 7.74 -10.17
CA ASP A 130 -2.90 6.89 -9.50
C ASP A 130 -3.54 5.55 -9.14
N LEU A 131 -2.86 4.45 -9.43
CA LEU A 131 -3.37 3.10 -9.31
C LEU A 131 -3.85 2.76 -7.89
N ARG A 132 -3.21 3.31 -6.86
CA ARG A 132 -3.63 3.15 -5.46
C ARG A 132 -5.02 3.74 -5.22
N ILE A 133 -5.33 4.87 -5.85
CA ILE A 133 -6.66 5.50 -5.76
C ILE A 133 -7.64 4.79 -6.71
N ALA A 134 -7.18 4.42 -7.91
CA ALA A 134 -7.98 3.81 -8.95
C ALA A 134 -8.59 2.47 -8.52
N ILE A 135 -7.88 1.64 -7.73
CA ILE A 135 -8.44 0.39 -7.21
C ILE A 135 -9.65 0.61 -6.29
N GLY A 136 -9.87 1.83 -5.79
CA GLY A 136 -11.08 2.24 -5.07
C GLY A 136 -12.06 3.00 -5.98
N GLU A 137 -11.62 4.08 -6.62
CA GLU A 137 -12.48 4.97 -7.41
C GLU A 137 -13.01 4.31 -8.69
N PHE A 138 -12.15 3.57 -9.40
CA PHE A 138 -12.46 2.90 -10.66
C PHE A 138 -12.87 1.43 -10.44
N ALA A 139 -13.04 1.01 -9.18
CA ALA A 139 -13.46 -0.35 -8.85
C ALA A 139 -14.80 -0.70 -9.54
N PRO A 140 -15.03 -1.97 -9.90
CA PRO A 140 -16.24 -2.40 -10.58
C PRO A 140 -17.52 -1.94 -9.88
N ASP A 141 -18.50 -1.50 -10.67
CA ASP A 141 -19.79 -0.93 -10.23
C ASP A 141 -19.72 0.44 -9.51
N ASN A 142 -18.53 0.98 -9.21
CA ASN A 142 -18.41 2.38 -8.77
C ASN A 142 -18.64 3.35 -9.93
N SER A 143 -19.03 4.57 -9.57
CA SER A 143 -19.48 5.61 -10.49
C SER A 143 -18.71 6.91 -10.29
N ILE A 144 -18.40 7.57 -11.40
CA ILE A 144 -17.54 8.76 -11.43
C ILE A 144 -18.24 9.83 -12.25
N VAL A 145 -18.25 11.06 -11.75
CA VAL A 145 -18.85 12.20 -12.45
C VAL A 145 -17.77 12.94 -13.22
N ALA A 146 -17.89 13.01 -14.54
CA ALA A 146 -17.01 13.79 -15.41
C ALA A 146 -17.75 14.24 -16.66
N ALA A 147 -17.43 15.44 -17.17
CA ALA A 147 -18.14 16.07 -18.29
C ALA A 147 -19.68 16.06 -18.13
N LYS A 148 -20.18 16.31 -16.91
CA LYS A 148 -21.61 16.30 -16.55
C LYS A 148 -22.32 14.95 -16.76
N LYS A 149 -21.56 13.86 -16.88
CA LYS A 149 -22.06 12.49 -17.05
C LYS A 149 -21.56 11.58 -15.93
N ILE A 150 -22.31 10.53 -15.66
CA ILE A 150 -21.94 9.48 -14.71
C ILE A 150 -21.36 8.30 -15.48
N TRP A 151 -20.07 8.03 -15.27
CA TRP A 151 -19.33 6.91 -15.84
C TRP A 151 -19.31 5.76 -14.82
N VAL A 152 -19.77 4.58 -15.22
CA VAL A 152 -19.79 3.40 -14.35
C VAL A 152 -18.70 2.44 -14.76
N SER A 153 -17.86 2.01 -13.82
CA SER A 153 -16.84 0.98 -14.08
C SER A 153 -17.48 -0.38 -14.32
N GLY A 154 -17.12 -1.03 -15.43
CA GLY A 154 -17.68 -2.31 -15.89
C GLY A 154 -16.67 -3.44 -16.00
N GLY A 155 -15.38 -3.16 -15.81
CA GLY A 155 -14.35 -4.14 -16.03
C GLY A 155 -12.95 -3.65 -15.72
N VAL A 156 -12.04 -4.61 -15.62
CA VAL A 156 -10.59 -4.38 -15.58
C VAL A 156 -10.04 -4.67 -16.96
N TYR A 157 -9.29 -3.75 -17.56
CA TYR A 157 -8.77 -3.94 -18.90
C TYR A 157 -7.64 -4.97 -18.92
N LYS A 158 -7.67 -5.87 -19.91
CA LYS A 158 -6.65 -6.90 -20.13
C LYS A 158 -6.25 -6.95 -21.61
N PRO A 159 -5.01 -6.60 -21.97
CA PRO A 159 -4.51 -6.75 -23.33
C PRO A 159 -4.46 -8.24 -23.74
N PRO A 160 -4.76 -8.61 -25.00
CA PRO A 160 -4.79 -10.03 -25.43
C PRO A 160 -3.48 -10.81 -25.23
N SER A 161 -2.34 -10.12 -25.40
CA SER A 161 -0.98 -10.68 -25.30
C SER A 161 -0.41 -10.67 -23.88
N LYS A 162 -1.10 -10.05 -22.91
CA LYS A 162 -0.62 -9.84 -21.54
C LYS A 162 -1.59 -10.41 -20.51
N ASN A 163 -1.11 -10.61 -19.29
CA ASN A 163 -1.95 -10.93 -18.13
C ASN A 163 -1.66 -9.93 -17.00
N TRP A 164 -2.62 -9.77 -16.09
CA TRP A 164 -2.41 -9.00 -14.86
C TRP A 164 -1.41 -9.72 -13.97
N LEU A 165 -0.57 -8.94 -13.28
CA LEU A 165 0.17 -9.48 -12.15
C LEU A 165 -0.84 -9.93 -11.08
N THR A 166 -0.65 -11.14 -10.57
CA THR A 166 -1.60 -11.83 -9.69
C THR A 166 -0.84 -12.36 -8.48
N TYR A 167 -1.40 -12.19 -7.30
CA TYR A 167 -0.79 -12.62 -6.04
C TYR A 167 -1.84 -13.28 -5.15
N SER A 168 -1.48 -14.39 -4.50
CA SER A 168 -2.25 -14.89 -3.36
C SER A 168 -2.00 -13.98 -2.17
N TYR A 169 -2.98 -13.84 -1.28
CA TYR A 169 -2.81 -13.09 -0.04
C TYR A 169 -3.60 -13.70 1.12
N ALA A 170 -3.18 -13.36 2.33
CA ALA A 170 -3.77 -13.82 3.57
C ALA A 170 -3.55 -12.84 4.72
N ASN A 171 -4.57 -12.71 5.56
CA ASN A 171 -4.50 -12.07 6.88
C ASN A 171 -4.71 -13.15 7.94
N CYS A 172 -3.67 -13.52 8.70
CA CYS A 172 -3.85 -14.53 9.74
C CYS A 172 -4.63 -13.93 10.93
N MET A 173 -5.68 -14.61 11.39
CA MET A 173 -6.44 -14.13 12.56
C MET A 173 -5.69 -14.33 13.88
N ASN A 174 -4.79 -15.31 13.95
CA ASN A 174 -4.03 -15.64 15.15
C ASN A 174 -2.84 -14.68 15.33
N CYS A 175 -1.88 -14.70 14.39
CA CYS A 175 -0.71 -13.81 14.47
C CYS A 175 -0.94 -12.40 13.89
N LYS A 176 -2.14 -12.11 13.35
CA LYS A 176 -2.56 -10.80 12.80
C LYS A 176 -1.70 -10.27 11.63
N ARG A 177 -0.74 -11.07 11.14
CA ARG A 177 0.18 -10.69 10.05
C ARG A 177 -0.45 -10.88 8.67
N PHE A 178 -0.12 -9.96 7.78
CA PHE A 178 -0.44 -10.01 6.36
C PHE A 178 0.66 -10.73 5.58
N TYR A 179 0.26 -11.56 4.62
CA TYR A 179 1.13 -12.29 3.71
C TYR A 179 0.60 -12.17 2.30
N PHE A 180 1.51 -12.15 1.33
CA PHE A 180 1.17 -12.32 -0.07
C PHE A 180 2.31 -13.04 -0.81
N SER A 181 1.97 -13.70 -1.91
CA SER A 181 2.93 -14.47 -2.70
C SER A 181 2.58 -14.39 -4.18
N SER A 182 3.60 -14.22 -5.02
CA SER A 182 3.50 -14.37 -6.49
C SER A 182 3.60 -15.83 -6.92
N LYS A 183 4.14 -16.71 -6.06
CA LYS A 183 4.38 -18.12 -6.38
C LYS A 183 3.12 -18.97 -6.27
N GLU A 184 2.27 -18.61 -5.33
CA GLU A 184 1.05 -19.32 -5.06
C GLU A 184 -0.07 -18.82 -5.96
N THR A 185 -0.61 -19.75 -6.74
CA THR A 185 -1.73 -19.46 -7.67
C THR A 185 -3.08 -19.81 -7.09
N GLU A 186 -3.07 -20.43 -5.92
CA GLU A 186 -4.23 -20.73 -5.09
C GLU A 186 -4.23 -19.86 -3.83
N LYS A 187 -5.32 -19.91 -3.09
CA LYS A 187 -5.42 -19.16 -1.83
C LYS A 187 -4.49 -19.76 -0.79
N ILE A 188 -3.80 -18.90 -0.02
CA ILE A 188 -3.09 -19.32 1.19
C ILE A 188 -4.13 -19.90 2.17
N THR A 189 -3.98 -21.18 2.50
CA THR A 189 -4.86 -21.90 3.43
C THR A 189 -4.27 -22.03 4.83
N THR A 190 -2.94 -22.00 4.92
CA THR A 190 -2.18 -22.14 6.17
C THR A 190 -1.26 -20.94 6.33
N CYS A 191 -1.23 -20.35 7.53
CA CYS A 191 -0.36 -19.21 7.82
C CYS A 191 1.12 -19.62 7.73
N PRO A 192 1.93 -18.96 6.89
CA PRO A 192 3.35 -19.29 6.75
C PRO A 192 4.20 -19.12 8.02
N ASN A 193 3.69 -18.40 9.03
CA ASN A 193 4.45 -18.07 10.25
C ASN A 193 4.03 -18.90 11.45
N CYS A 194 2.73 -19.01 11.74
CA CYS A 194 2.23 -19.72 12.92
C CYS A 194 1.60 -21.07 12.60
N GLY A 195 1.48 -21.47 11.34
CA GLY A 195 0.88 -22.74 10.94
C GLY A 195 -0.66 -22.82 11.09
N GLU A 196 -1.30 -21.75 11.56
CA GLU A 196 -2.76 -21.72 11.76
C GLU A 196 -3.52 -21.78 10.43
N GLN A 197 -4.64 -22.49 10.38
CA GLN A 197 -5.51 -22.50 9.20
C GLN A 197 -6.29 -21.18 9.08
N ILE A 198 -6.22 -20.55 7.91
CA ILE A 198 -6.76 -19.21 7.69
C ILE A 198 -8.28 -19.20 7.48
N ASN A 199 -8.82 -20.27 6.89
CA ASN A 199 -10.23 -20.34 6.48
C ASN A 199 -11.11 -21.16 7.44
N LYS A 200 -10.88 -21.07 8.76
CA LYS A 200 -11.74 -21.73 9.76
C LYS A 200 -13.14 -21.12 9.90
N ALA A 201 -13.40 -19.92 9.36
CA ALA A 201 -14.65 -19.16 9.54
C ALA A 201 -15.36 -18.80 8.22
N ARG A 202 -16.63 -18.35 8.30
CA ARG A 202 -17.47 -17.91 7.16
C ARG A 202 -16.94 -16.68 6.38
N LYS A 203 -15.96 -15.95 6.94
CA LYS A 203 -15.26 -14.83 6.29
C LYS A 203 -13.94 -15.32 5.71
N SER A 204 -13.71 -15.05 4.43
CA SER A 204 -12.47 -15.42 3.74
C SER A 204 -11.38 -14.44 4.17
N HIS A 205 -10.40 -14.91 4.94
CA HIS A 205 -9.23 -14.10 5.33
C HIS A 205 -8.06 -14.27 4.36
N SER A 206 -8.24 -15.07 3.31
CA SER A 206 -7.34 -15.18 2.17
C SER A 206 -8.06 -15.03 0.84
N GLY A 207 -7.30 -14.68 -0.18
CA GLY A 207 -7.82 -14.44 -1.52
C GLY A 207 -6.71 -14.37 -2.55
N ILE A 208 -7.09 -13.95 -3.74
CA ILE A 208 -6.17 -13.62 -4.82
C ILE A 208 -6.46 -12.17 -5.18
N PHE A 209 -5.43 -11.35 -5.33
CA PHE A 209 -5.58 -10.01 -5.87
C PHE A 209 -4.84 -9.86 -7.18
N ILE A 210 -5.37 -9.00 -8.05
CA ILE A 210 -4.72 -8.60 -9.30
C ILE A 210 -4.28 -7.14 -9.22
N ILE A 211 -3.20 -6.81 -9.92
CA ILE A 211 -2.79 -5.42 -10.15
C ILE A 211 -3.38 -4.95 -11.49
N PRO A 212 -4.36 -4.02 -11.50
CA PRO A 212 -5.02 -3.56 -12.72
C PRO A 212 -4.19 -2.52 -13.47
N GLN A 213 -2.93 -2.84 -13.77
CA GLN A 213 -1.93 -1.94 -14.36
C GLN A 213 -2.28 -1.43 -15.77
N PHE A 214 -3.20 -2.07 -16.47
CA PHE A 214 -3.63 -1.65 -17.81
C PHE A 214 -4.87 -0.73 -17.78
N GLY A 215 -5.39 -0.48 -16.57
CA GLY A 215 -6.57 0.33 -16.32
C GLY A 215 -7.88 -0.45 -16.28
N PHE A 216 -8.95 0.33 -16.30
CA PHE A 216 -10.33 -0.10 -16.14
C PHE A 216 -11.13 0.23 -17.41
N ILE A 217 -12.33 -0.32 -17.51
CA ILE A 217 -13.22 -0.12 -18.66
C ILE A 217 -14.59 0.36 -18.17
N ALA A 218 -15.10 1.45 -18.73
CA ALA A 218 -16.44 1.92 -18.46
C ALA A 218 -17.50 1.01 -19.13
N LYS A 219 -18.67 0.84 -18.49
CA LYS A 219 -19.81 0.10 -19.05
C LYS A 219 -20.36 0.80 -20.30
N ASN A 220 -20.97 0.00 -21.18
CA ASN A 220 -21.67 0.49 -22.37
C ASN A 220 -23.06 1.08 -22.05
N GLU A 221 -23.69 0.64 -20.97
CA GLU A 221 -25.08 1.03 -20.65
C GLU A 221 -25.18 2.45 -20.06
N THR A 222 -25.74 3.33 -20.91
CA THR A 222 -26.44 4.59 -20.63
C THR A 222 -25.93 5.41 -19.46
N LEU A 223 -25.11 6.41 -19.81
CA LEU A 223 -24.85 7.58 -18.97
C LEU A 223 -26.18 8.16 -18.50
N LYS A 224 -26.58 7.91 -17.25
CA LYS A 224 -27.64 8.70 -16.63
C LYS A 224 -27.17 10.15 -16.64
N SER A 225 -28.06 11.09 -16.98
CA SER A 225 -27.84 12.50 -16.64
C SER A 225 -27.53 12.58 -15.14
N SER A 226 -26.61 13.45 -14.75
CA SER A 226 -26.26 13.63 -13.34
C SER A 226 -27.53 13.93 -12.55
N SER A 227 -28.08 12.94 -11.84
CA SER A 227 -29.09 13.19 -10.83
C SER A 227 -28.43 13.90 -9.64
N GLU A 228 -29.18 14.71 -8.90
CA GLU A 228 -28.66 15.41 -7.69
C GLU A 228 -28.21 14.43 -6.59
N SER A 229 -28.55 13.14 -6.71
CA SER A 229 -28.15 12.11 -5.76
C SER A 229 -26.68 11.70 -5.95
N ARG A 230 -25.87 11.89 -4.91
CA ARG A 230 -24.47 11.43 -4.84
C ARG A 230 -24.35 9.95 -5.23
N PRO A 231 -23.43 9.59 -6.14
CA PRO A 231 -23.20 8.18 -6.50
C PRO A 231 -22.82 7.34 -5.26
N LYS A 232 -23.38 6.13 -5.17
CA LYS A 232 -23.05 5.17 -4.12
C LYS A 232 -21.73 4.48 -4.46
N ASN A 233 -20.62 5.07 -4.04
CA ASN A 233 -19.31 4.47 -4.19
C ASN A 233 -18.94 3.71 -2.92
N PHE A 234 -18.52 2.45 -3.09
CA PHE A 234 -17.86 1.74 -2.01
C PHE A 234 -16.35 1.99 -2.11
N TYR A 235 -15.83 2.80 -1.18
CA TYR A 235 -14.42 3.11 -1.10
C TYR A 235 -13.84 2.48 0.17
N SER A 236 -13.28 1.27 0.04
CA SER A 236 -12.57 0.59 1.12
C SER A 236 -11.25 0.06 0.59
N ILE A 237 -10.20 0.84 0.78
CA ILE A 237 -8.82 0.41 0.57
C ILE A 237 -8.17 0.22 1.93
N LYS A 238 -7.59 -0.96 2.15
CA LYS A 238 -6.75 -1.24 3.32
C LYS A 238 -5.31 -1.35 2.87
N THR A 239 -4.41 -0.66 3.55
CA THR A 239 -2.98 -0.75 3.29
C THR A 239 -2.33 -1.63 4.32
N HIS A 240 -1.51 -2.56 3.84
CA HIS A 240 -0.73 -3.47 4.65
C HIS A 240 0.75 -3.21 4.40
N PHE A 241 1.54 -3.19 5.47
CA PHE A 241 2.99 -3.25 5.34
C PHE A 241 3.41 -4.67 4.95
N ALA A 242 4.21 -4.76 3.89
CA ALA A 242 4.71 -6.03 3.37
C ALA A 242 6.07 -6.37 3.99
N GLU A 243 7.11 -5.63 3.60
CA GLU A 243 8.50 -5.92 3.95
C GLU A 243 9.44 -4.77 3.59
N TYR A 244 10.63 -4.76 4.20
CA TYR A 244 11.78 -3.99 3.74
C TYR A 244 12.67 -4.96 2.95
N ARG A 245 12.45 -5.15 1.64
CA ARG A 245 13.37 -6.00 0.89
C ARG A 245 14.72 -5.30 0.75
N LEU A 246 15.69 -5.77 1.53
CA LEU A 246 17.11 -5.59 1.29
C LEU A 246 17.57 -6.69 0.31
N PRO A 247 18.16 -6.34 -0.84
CA PRO A 247 18.72 -7.32 -1.77
C PRO A 247 19.84 -8.17 -1.16
N GLY A 248 19.95 -9.42 -1.60
CA GLY A 248 20.94 -10.40 -1.12
C GLY A 248 20.58 -11.14 0.18
N GLU A 249 19.56 -10.70 0.92
CA GLU A 249 19.15 -11.35 2.17
C GLU A 249 18.14 -12.49 1.89
N LYS A 250 18.52 -13.72 2.25
CA LYS A 250 17.70 -14.93 2.04
C LYS A 250 16.51 -15.06 3.00
N VAL A 251 16.40 -14.18 3.98
CA VAL A 251 15.35 -14.14 5.01
C VAL A 251 15.04 -12.68 5.27
N SER A 252 13.77 -12.30 5.42
CA SER A 252 13.40 -10.94 5.80
C SER A 252 14.05 -10.63 7.16
N PHE A 253 15.21 -9.98 7.18
CA PHE A 253 15.68 -9.37 8.40
C PHE A 253 14.69 -8.24 8.65
N SER A 254 13.78 -8.49 9.59
CA SER A 254 12.86 -7.48 10.06
C SER A 254 13.73 -6.34 10.55
N ALA A 255 13.56 -5.14 9.96
CA ALA A 255 14.44 -4.01 10.21
C ALA A 255 14.79 -3.90 11.70
N MET A 256 16.08 -3.76 12.01
CA MET A 256 16.54 -3.72 13.39
C MET A 256 16.05 -2.42 14.02
N LEU A 257 15.03 -2.53 14.86
CA LEU A 257 14.44 -1.38 15.55
C LEU A 257 15.40 -0.92 16.64
N GLN A 258 15.80 0.36 16.57
CA GLN A 258 16.70 0.97 17.55
C GLN A 258 15.90 1.68 18.62
N ASN A 259 16.34 1.60 19.88
CA ASN A 259 15.76 2.41 20.95
C ASN A 259 16.00 3.89 20.66
N ASP A 260 14.96 4.72 20.82
CA ASP A 260 15.11 6.17 20.85
C ASP A 260 15.67 6.57 22.23
N PRO A 261 16.91 7.09 22.31
CA PRO A 261 17.56 7.37 23.58
C PRO A 261 16.88 8.51 24.36
N ASN A 262 16.17 9.39 23.67
CA ASN A 262 15.50 10.54 24.30
C ASN A 262 14.07 10.21 24.74
N LEU A 263 13.52 9.08 24.27
CA LEU A 263 12.15 8.66 24.50
C LEU A 263 12.06 7.24 25.07
N SER A 264 13.12 6.77 25.73
CA SER A 264 13.17 5.47 26.39
C SER A 264 13.74 5.57 27.81
N ASN A 265 13.22 4.75 28.71
CA ASN A 265 13.70 4.55 30.07
C ASN A 265 13.33 3.13 30.57
N GLU A 266 13.44 2.88 31.88
CA GLU A 266 13.15 1.56 32.47
C GLU A 266 11.69 1.10 32.32
N ASN A 267 10.73 2.04 32.26
CA ASN A 267 9.30 1.74 32.19
C ASN A 267 8.74 1.73 30.77
N VAL A 268 9.42 2.42 29.85
CA VAL A 268 8.97 2.66 28.47
C VAL A 268 10.17 2.51 27.54
N GLN A 269 10.07 1.61 26.56
CA GLN A 269 11.03 1.52 25.47
C GLN A 269 10.34 1.89 24.16
N ILE A 270 10.76 2.99 23.55
CA ILE A 270 10.28 3.38 22.21
C ILE A 270 11.36 3.00 21.22
N LYS A 271 11.05 2.05 20.34
CA LYS A 271 11.94 1.62 19.27
C LYS A 271 11.45 2.11 17.93
N LYS A 272 12.36 2.57 17.07
CA LYS A 272 12.02 3.07 15.74
C LYS A 272 12.99 2.60 14.67
N HIS A 273 12.50 2.54 13.44
CA HIS A 273 13.31 2.36 12.24
C HIS A 273 12.69 3.17 11.11
N TYR A 274 13.50 3.98 10.45
CA TYR A 274 13.13 4.71 9.25
C TYR A 274 13.76 4.04 8.02
N SER A 275 13.00 3.93 6.94
CA SER A 275 13.49 3.42 5.67
C SER A 275 12.78 4.08 4.50
N ARG A 276 13.53 4.37 3.43
CA ARG A 276 13.00 4.87 2.15
C ARG A 276 12.39 3.79 1.26
N TYR A 277 12.41 2.53 1.72
CA TYR A 277 12.17 1.35 0.90
C TYR A 277 11.08 0.43 1.48
N GLY A 278 10.12 0.99 2.20
CA GLY A 278 9.01 0.22 2.73
C GLY A 278 8.04 -0.19 1.62
N TRP A 279 7.92 -1.51 1.39
CA TRP A 279 6.90 -2.03 0.49
C TRP A 279 5.54 -2.08 1.18
N LEU A 280 4.53 -1.52 0.52
CA LEU A 280 3.15 -1.51 0.95
C LEU A 280 2.27 -2.21 -0.09
N VAL A 281 1.20 -2.85 0.39
CA VAL A 281 0.14 -3.42 -0.44
C VAL A 281 -1.18 -2.75 -0.08
N ALA A 282 -1.74 -1.98 -1.02
CA ALA A 282 -3.10 -1.48 -0.92
C ALA A 282 -4.07 -2.51 -1.53
N LEU A 283 -5.11 -2.88 -0.79
CA LEU A 283 -6.11 -3.87 -1.20
C LEU A 283 -7.53 -3.31 -1.11
N ASN A 284 -8.29 -3.52 -2.17
CA ASN A 284 -9.74 -3.38 -2.18
C ASN A 284 -10.37 -4.77 -2.36
N GLU A 285 -10.93 -5.29 -1.27
CA GLU A 285 -11.57 -6.62 -1.19
C GLU A 285 -13.05 -6.60 -1.60
N GLY A 286 -13.53 -5.48 -2.13
CA GLY A 286 -14.92 -5.25 -2.49
C GLY A 286 -15.87 -5.10 -1.30
N PRO A 287 -17.16 -4.76 -1.56
CA PRO A 287 -18.15 -4.43 -0.54
C PRO A 287 -18.38 -5.50 0.53
N VAL A 288 -18.10 -6.77 0.19
CA VAL A 288 -18.40 -7.94 1.03
C VAL A 288 -17.14 -8.68 1.49
N GLY A 289 -15.95 -8.15 1.19
CA GLY A 289 -14.67 -8.75 1.59
C GLY A 289 -14.39 -10.11 0.92
N ARG A 290 -14.86 -10.33 -0.31
CA ARG A 290 -14.63 -11.57 -1.09
C ARG A 290 -13.97 -11.29 -2.46
N GLY A 291 -13.54 -10.06 -2.69
CA GLY A 291 -13.13 -9.56 -3.99
C GLY A 291 -14.30 -9.28 -4.92
N TYR A 292 -13.95 -8.91 -6.14
CA TYR A 292 -14.85 -8.70 -7.27
C TYR A 292 -14.91 -9.96 -8.12
N ARG A 293 -16.03 -10.13 -8.81
CA ARG A 293 -16.20 -11.18 -9.81
C ARG A 293 -15.68 -10.67 -11.15
N ILE A 294 -14.55 -11.20 -11.61
CA ILE A 294 -13.88 -10.75 -12.83
C ILE A 294 -13.72 -11.91 -13.82
N CYS A 295 -14.10 -11.68 -15.07
CA CYS A 295 -13.87 -12.62 -16.17
C CYS A 295 -12.40 -12.68 -16.53
N ASP A 296 -11.82 -13.88 -16.51
CA ASP A 296 -10.42 -14.11 -16.84
C ASP A 296 -10.10 -13.93 -18.32
N ILE A 297 -11.09 -13.87 -19.21
CA ILE A 297 -10.91 -13.66 -20.65
C ILE A 297 -11.05 -12.18 -21.01
N CYS A 298 -12.23 -11.59 -20.79
CA CYS A 298 -12.56 -10.27 -21.31
C CYS A 298 -12.43 -9.13 -20.29
N GLY A 299 -12.20 -9.44 -19.01
CA GLY A 299 -12.05 -8.43 -17.97
C GLY A 299 -13.36 -7.80 -17.47
N TYR A 300 -14.53 -8.27 -17.93
CA TYR A 300 -15.82 -7.93 -17.30
C TYR A 300 -15.74 -8.10 -15.79
N ALA A 301 -16.21 -7.13 -15.03
CA ALA A 301 -16.15 -7.18 -13.58
C ALA A 301 -17.40 -6.62 -12.90
N THR A 302 -17.77 -7.21 -11.76
CA THR A 302 -18.89 -6.73 -10.93
C THR A 302 -18.67 -7.10 -9.45
N SER A 303 -19.21 -6.28 -8.55
CA SER A 303 -19.34 -6.60 -7.12
C SER A 303 -20.63 -7.36 -6.79
N GLN A 304 -21.53 -7.56 -7.76
CA GLN A 304 -22.83 -8.19 -7.54
C GLN A 304 -22.73 -9.71 -7.42
N PHE A 305 -23.47 -10.28 -6.48
CA PHE A 305 -23.56 -11.73 -6.31
C PHE A 305 -24.25 -12.39 -7.51
N PRO A 306 -23.78 -13.58 -7.93
CA PRO A 306 -24.42 -14.32 -9.00
C PRO A 306 -25.80 -14.83 -8.58
N THR A 307 -26.77 -14.75 -9.49
CA THR A 307 -28.04 -15.49 -9.39
C THR A 307 -27.93 -16.92 -9.94
N ARG A 308 -26.90 -17.19 -10.76
CA ARG A 308 -26.55 -18.50 -11.36
C ARG A 308 -25.03 -18.67 -11.42
N ASN A 309 -24.53 -19.91 -11.46
CA ASN A 309 -23.10 -20.15 -11.66
C ASN A 309 -22.66 -19.72 -13.07
N ASN A 310 -21.61 -18.88 -13.12
CA ASN A 310 -20.95 -18.39 -14.32
C ASN A 310 -21.88 -17.99 -15.50
N PRO A 311 -22.80 -17.02 -15.31
CA PRO A 311 -23.71 -16.60 -16.37
C PRO A 311 -22.92 -15.95 -17.52
N PRO A 312 -23.38 -16.09 -18.79
CA PRO A 312 -22.88 -15.28 -19.89
C PRO A 312 -22.96 -13.80 -19.53
N HIS A 313 -21.97 -13.04 -19.97
CA HIS A 313 -21.87 -11.60 -19.68
C HIS A 313 -21.46 -10.84 -20.93
N LYS A 314 -21.63 -9.52 -20.91
CA LYS A 314 -21.21 -8.64 -21.99
C LYS A 314 -19.77 -8.22 -21.79
N ASN A 315 -18.95 -8.36 -22.83
CA ASN A 315 -17.59 -7.83 -22.82
C ASN A 315 -17.67 -6.30 -22.75
N PRO A 316 -17.13 -5.64 -21.71
CA PRO A 316 -17.30 -4.20 -21.51
C PRO A 316 -16.66 -3.35 -22.62
N LEU A 317 -15.69 -3.89 -23.36
CA LEU A 317 -15.00 -3.18 -24.46
C LEU A 317 -15.70 -3.34 -25.82
N THR A 318 -16.27 -4.52 -26.10
CA THR A 318 -16.78 -4.87 -27.45
C THR A 318 -18.29 -5.10 -27.50
N ASP A 319 -18.95 -5.14 -26.35
CA ASP A 319 -20.37 -5.45 -26.16
C ASP A 319 -20.83 -6.82 -26.69
N LYS A 320 -19.87 -7.67 -27.10
CA LYS A 320 -20.14 -9.06 -27.50
C LYS A 320 -20.39 -9.92 -26.27
N THR A 321 -21.25 -10.92 -26.43
CA THR A 321 -21.47 -11.92 -25.39
C THR A 321 -20.21 -12.76 -25.18
N CYS A 322 -19.81 -12.91 -23.92
CA CYS A 322 -18.67 -13.68 -23.47
C CYS A 322 -19.13 -14.78 -22.52
N THR A 323 -18.58 -15.98 -22.69
CA THR A 323 -18.81 -17.17 -21.86
C THR A 323 -17.57 -17.53 -21.03
N GLY A 324 -16.62 -16.59 -20.90
CA GLY A 324 -15.39 -16.78 -20.13
C GLY A 324 -15.64 -17.06 -18.65
N THR A 325 -14.59 -17.49 -17.96
CA THR A 325 -14.72 -17.94 -16.56
C THR A 325 -14.63 -16.74 -15.63
N ILE A 326 -15.64 -16.56 -14.79
CA ILE A 326 -15.62 -15.55 -13.74
C ILE A 326 -14.96 -16.12 -12.49
N LYS A 327 -13.93 -15.42 -11.99
CA LYS A 327 -13.23 -15.73 -10.75
C LYS A 327 -13.34 -14.58 -9.77
N TYR A 328 -13.04 -14.84 -8.49
CA TYR A 328 -13.02 -13.83 -7.46
C TYR A 328 -11.61 -13.26 -7.31
N TYR A 329 -11.47 -11.95 -7.52
CA TYR A 329 -10.22 -11.23 -7.33
C TYR A 329 -10.44 -9.95 -6.53
N SER A 330 -9.62 -9.74 -5.51
CA SER A 330 -9.45 -8.40 -4.93
C SER A 330 -8.66 -7.53 -5.92
N LEU A 331 -8.84 -6.21 -5.83
CA LEU A 331 -8.00 -5.27 -6.58
C LEU A 331 -6.87 -4.82 -5.68
N GLY A 332 -5.64 -4.83 -6.18
CA GLY A 332 -4.47 -4.47 -5.39
C GLY A 332 -3.49 -3.56 -6.11
N HIS A 333 -2.64 -2.93 -5.32
CA HIS A 333 -1.48 -2.20 -5.80
C HIS A 333 -0.31 -2.40 -4.83
N ARG A 334 0.86 -2.76 -5.35
CA ARG A 334 2.11 -2.88 -4.62
C ARG A 334 2.94 -1.64 -4.93
N TYR A 335 3.30 -0.87 -3.90
CA TYR A 335 4.07 0.36 -4.07
C TYR A 335 5.06 0.56 -2.94
N MET A 336 6.08 1.35 -3.21
CA MET A 336 7.14 1.68 -2.28
C MET A 336 7.08 3.15 -1.91
N THR A 337 7.34 3.44 -0.64
CA THR A 337 7.39 4.79 -0.08
C THR A 337 8.24 4.81 1.20
N ASP A 338 8.47 6.00 1.73
CA ASP A 338 9.18 6.20 3.00
C ASP A 338 8.30 5.73 4.17
N VAL A 339 8.90 4.98 5.09
CA VAL A 339 8.21 4.33 6.22
C VAL A 339 8.99 4.57 7.52
N LEU A 340 8.24 4.87 8.58
CA LEU A 340 8.67 4.84 9.97
C LEU A 340 7.92 3.70 10.65
N GLU A 341 8.67 2.70 11.08
CA GLU A 341 8.16 1.69 11.98
C GLU A 341 8.46 2.09 13.42
N LEU A 342 7.42 2.10 14.25
CA LEU A 342 7.47 2.48 15.64
C LEU A 342 6.91 1.36 16.51
N GLN A 343 7.65 0.92 17.52
CA GLN A 343 7.15 0.06 18.59
C GLN A 343 7.27 0.80 19.91
N ILE A 344 6.15 0.89 20.63
CA ILE A 344 6.12 1.49 21.96
C ILE A 344 5.87 0.35 22.95
N ASN A 345 6.93 -0.10 23.63
CA ASN A 345 6.82 -1.07 24.69
C ASN A 345 6.63 -0.35 26.02
N ALA A 346 5.44 -0.45 26.58
CA ALA A 346 5.11 0.09 27.89
C ALA A 346 4.44 -1.01 28.72
N ASN A 347 4.90 -1.21 29.96
CA ASN A 347 4.50 -2.34 30.80
C ASN A 347 2.99 -2.41 31.13
N TYR A 348 2.25 -1.34 30.86
CA TYR A 348 0.81 -1.21 31.12
C TYR A 348 -0.06 -1.25 29.85
N ALA A 349 0.54 -1.47 28.67
CA ALA A 349 -0.20 -1.67 27.44
C ALA A 349 -0.37 -3.16 27.15
N ASP A 350 -1.61 -3.58 26.93
CA ASP A 350 -1.88 -4.93 26.41
C ASP A 350 -1.51 -4.97 24.91
N PRO A 351 -0.53 -5.79 24.49
CA PRO A 351 -0.18 -5.94 23.07
C PRO A 351 -1.35 -6.43 22.20
N ASN A 352 -2.37 -7.04 22.80
CA ASN A 352 -3.55 -7.54 22.09
C ASN A 352 -4.71 -6.54 21.97
N ASP A 353 -4.67 -5.39 22.65
CA ASP A 353 -5.74 -4.38 22.57
C ASP A 353 -5.69 -3.64 21.22
N TYR A 354 -6.33 -4.24 20.22
CA TYR A 354 -6.40 -3.71 18.85
C TYR A 354 -6.96 -2.29 18.80
N GLU A 355 -7.96 -1.96 19.63
CA GLU A 355 -8.57 -0.63 19.66
C GLU A 355 -7.61 0.42 20.19
N LEU A 356 -6.80 0.08 21.21
CA LEU A 356 -5.75 0.96 21.72
C LEU A 356 -4.72 1.27 20.64
N TRP A 357 -4.10 0.26 20.03
CA TRP A 357 -3.02 0.45 19.05
C TRP A 357 -3.50 1.16 17.79
N LEU A 358 -4.72 0.86 17.34
CA LEU A 358 -5.30 1.56 16.19
C LEU A 358 -5.63 3.01 16.52
N SER A 359 -6.17 3.28 17.71
CA SER A 359 -6.45 4.65 18.16
C SER A 359 -5.16 5.46 18.36
N LEU A 360 -4.11 4.83 18.87
CA LEU A 360 -2.77 5.41 19.01
C LEU A 360 -2.18 5.79 17.66
N LEU A 361 -2.25 4.88 16.68
CA LEU A 361 -1.80 5.16 15.32
C LEU A 361 -2.48 6.40 14.74
N TYR A 362 -3.82 6.49 14.84
CA TYR A 362 -4.53 7.66 14.32
C TYR A 362 -4.23 8.94 15.12
N ALA A 363 -4.09 8.86 16.44
CA ALA A 363 -3.69 10.02 17.25
C ALA A 363 -2.31 10.55 16.84
N LEU A 364 -1.33 9.66 16.63
CA LEU A 364 0.02 10.03 16.19
C LEU A 364 0.01 10.66 14.79
N LEU A 365 -0.78 10.13 13.87
CA LEU A 365 -0.88 10.71 12.52
C LEU A 365 -1.50 12.12 12.55
N GLU A 366 -2.51 12.35 13.39
CA GLU A 366 -3.07 13.69 13.56
C GLU A 366 -2.07 14.64 14.23
N GLY A 367 -1.37 14.19 15.29
CA GLY A 367 -0.31 14.95 15.95
C GLY A 367 0.84 15.31 15.01
N ALA A 368 1.29 14.35 14.20
CA ALA A 368 2.34 14.55 13.20
C ALA A 368 1.93 15.58 12.15
N SER A 369 0.68 15.51 11.66
CA SER A 369 0.17 16.46 10.68
C SER A 369 0.15 17.89 11.22
N ASN A 370 -0.18 18.06 12.51
CA ASN A 370 -0.15 19.36 13.19
C ASN A 370 1.29 19.87 13.34
N VAL A 371 2.19 19.05 13.91
CA VAL A 371 3.59 19.43 14.16
C VAL A 371 4.35 19.79 12.89
N LEU A 372 4.07 19.10 11.79
CA LEU A 372 4.72 19.36 10.50
C LEU A 372 3.99 20.42 9.65
N GLY A 373 2.77 20.80 10.02
CA GLY A 373 1.96 21.73 9.21
C GLY A 373 1.59 21.18 7.83
N ILE A 374 1.43 19.86 7.71
CA ILE A 374 1.11 19.18 6.44
C ILE A 374 -0.36 18.75 6.39
N ARG A 375 -0.86 18.42 5.21
CA ARG A 375 -2.22 17.89 5.13
C ARG A 375 -2.26 16.51 5.75
N ARG A 376 -3.33 16.23 6.50
CA ARG A 376 -3.52 14.89 7.07
C ARG A 376 -3.51 13.80 6.00
N ASP A 377 -3.99 14.10 4.81
CA ASP A 377 -4.03 13.21 3.65
C ASP A 377 -2.67 12.90 3.01
N ASP A 378 -1.60 13.56 3.44
CA ASP A 378 -0.23 13.38 2.91
C ASP A 378 0.54 12.26 3.66
N ILE A 379 0.01 11.79 4.79
CA ILE A 379 0.57 10.68 5.57
C ILE A 379 -0.52 9.67 5.92
N ASN A 380 -0.14 8.42 6.16
CA ASN A 380 -1.08 7.39 6.58
C ASN A 380 -0.36 6.32 7.39
N GLY A 381 -1.08 5.31 7.85
CA GLY A 381 -0.46 4.25 8.62
C GLY A 381 -1.24 2.96 8.68
N ALA A 382 -0.55 1.92 9.14
CA ALA A 382 -1.09 0.59 9.34
C ALA A 382 -0.46 -0.06 10.58
N LEU A 383 -1.20 -0.98 11.21
CA LEU A 383 -0.61 -1.86 12.20
C LEU A 383 0.10 -3.02 11.49
N HIS A 384 1.30 -3.33 11.95
CA HIS A 384 2.08 -4.47 11.49
C HIS A 384 2.46 -5.35 12.68
N TYR A 385 2.34 -6.66 12.52
CA TYR A 385 2.67 -7.63 13.56
C TYR A 385 3.90 -8.40 13.09
N ARG A 386 5.02 -8.17 13.76
CA ARG A 386 6.28 -8.84 13.43
C ARG A 386 6.25 -10.29 13.89
N HIS A 387 7.18 -11.08 13.37
CA HIS A 387 7.39 -12.46 13.81
C HIS A 387 8.08 -12.54 15.18
N ASP A 388 8.97 -11.59 15.46
CA ASP A 388 9.90 -11.57 16.59
C ASP A 388 9.41 -10.73 17.78
N SER A 389 8.19 -10.19 17.71
CA SER A 389 7.62 -9.33 18.75
C SER A 389 6.12 -9.53 18.88
N TYR A 390 5.65 -9.57 20.13
CA TYR A 390 4.22 -9.59 20.46
C TYR A 390 3.59 -8.19 20.40
N ILE A 391 4.41 -7.14 20.45
CA ILE A 391 3.97 -5.75 20.42
C ILE A 391 3.75 -5.35 18.96
N PRO A 392 2.58 -4.81 18.60
CA PRO A 392 2.36 -4.35 17.23
C PRO A 392 3.25 -3.15 16.91
N SER A 393 3.80 -3.18 15.71
CA SER A 393 4.45 -2.05 15.08
C SER A 393 3.41 -1.10 14.49
N LEU A 394 3.59 0.19 14.74
CA LEU A 394 2.88 1.27 14.09
C LEU A 394 3.71 1.69 12.86
N ILE A 395 3.20 1.37 11.68
CA ILE A 395 3.82 1.76 10.41
C ILE A 395 3.20 3.08 9.99
N ILE A 396 4.01 4.13 9.92
CA ILE A 396 3.64 5.46 9.44
C ILE A 396 4.36 5.67 8.11
N PHE A 397 3.64 6.12 7.09
CA PHE A 397 4.19 6.23 5.73
C PHE A 397 3.64 7.43 4.97
N ASP A 398 4.40 7.87 3.95
CA ASP A 398 3.97 8.95 3.07
C ASP A 398 2.86 8.46 2.15
N ASP A 399 1.74 9.19 2.14
CA ASP A 399 0.56 8.92 1.33
C ASP A 399 0.48 9.87 0.11
N VAL A 400 1.61 10.49 -0.26
CA VAL A 400 1.77 11.33 -1.46
C VAL A 400 2.44 10.52 -2.58
N PRO A 401 1.95 10.61 -3.84
CA PRO A 401 2.66 10.03 -4.98
C PRO A 401 4.10 10.54 -5.06
N GLY A 402 5.07 9.63 -4.93
CA GLY A 402 6.51 9.95 -4.96
C GLY A 402 7.23 9.99 -3.62
N GLY A 403 6.51 9.98 -2.50
CA GLY A 403 7.12 10.22 -1.18
C GLY A 403 7.53 11.68 -1.04
N ALA A 404 7.05 12.34 0.01
CA ALA A 404 7.38 13.73 0.29
C ALA A 404 8.48 13.86 1.36
N GLY A 405 8.94 12.74 1.91
CA GLY A 405 9.90 12.65 3.00
C GLY A 405 9.33 13.08 4.35
N HIS A 406 7.99 13.20 4.51
CA HIS A 406 7.41 13.71 5.75
C HIS A 406 7.73 12.78 6.92
N VAL A 407 7.70 11.48 6.67
CA VAL A 407 7.97 10.42 7.64
C VAL A 407 9.35 10.53 8.28
N GLU A 408 10.38 10.96 7.54
CA GLU A 408 11.71 11.21 8.09
C GLU A 408 11.66 12.32 9.15
N PHE A 409 10.93 13.40 8.88
CA PHE A 409 10.74 14.49 9.83
C PHE A 409 9.90 14.06 11.04
N ILE A 410 8.90 13.18 10.86
CA ILE A 410 8.15 12.58 12.00
C ILE A 410 9.12 11.81 12.90
N SER A 411 10.02 11.00 12.33
CA SER A 411 11.02 10.26 13.09
C SER A 411 11.94 11.18 13.91
N LYS A 412 12.32 12.33 13.35
CA LYS A 412 13.15 13.36 14.00
C LYS A 412 12.39 14.16 15.08
N LYS A 413 11.09 14.41 14.88
CA LYS A 413 10.19 15.18 15.78
C LYS A 413 9.20 14.29 16.54
N LEU A 414 9.63 13.09 16.91
CA LEU A 414 8.74 12.09 17.49
C LEU A 414 8.18 12.54 18.85
N LYS A 415 8.99 13.24 19.65
CA LYS A 415 8.58 13.78 20.95
C LYS A 415 7.40 14.74 20.81
N GLU A 416 7.56 15.73 19.94
CA GLU A 416 6.56 16.76 19.65
C GLU A 416 5.30 16.12 19.05
N THR A 417 5.47 15.11 18.20
CA THR A 417 4.38 14.34 17.62
C THR A 417 3.54 13.64 18.69
N ILE A 418 4.17 12.98 19.67
CA ILE A 418 3.48 12.31 20.79
C ILE A 418 2.76 13.34 21.67
N GLN A 419 3.39 14.49 21.94
CA GLN A 419 2.76 15.58 22.71
C GLN A 419 1.52 16.14 22.01
N ALA A 420 1.63 16.49 20.72
CA ALA A 420 0.49 16.99 19.94
C ALA A 420 -0.63 15.94 19.80
N ALA A 421 -0.27 14.65 19.67
CA ALA A 421 -1.24 13.56 19.68
C ALA A 421 -2.00 13.50 21.00
N TYR A 422 -1.31 13.66 22.14
CA TYR A 422 -1.92 13.70 23.46
C TYR A 422 -2.86 14.91 23.61
N GLU A 423 -2.39 16.11 23.29
CA GLU A 423 -3.19 17.35 23.36
C GLU A 423 -4.51 17.21 22.59
N ARG A 424 -4.45 16.62 21.39
CA ARG A 424 -5.62 16.39 20.55
C ARG A 424 -6.64 15.44 21.17
N VAL A 425 -6.20 14.32 21.76
CA VAL A 425 -7.14 13.34 22.36
C VAL A 425 -7.56 13.72 23.79
N HIS A 426 -6.76 14.55 24.47
CA HIS A 426 -7.06 15.10 25.77
C HIS A 426 -8.21 16.11 25.70
N HIS A 427 -8.27 16.90 24.61
CA HIS A 427 -9.36 17.84 24.38
C HIS A 427 -10.74 17.14 24.44
N PRO A 428 -11.67 17.63 25.28
CA PRO A 428 -12.98 17.02 25.46
C PRO A 428 -13.92 17.34 24.28
N CYS A 429 -13.94 16.47 23.26
CA CYS A 429 -14.83 16.60 22.10
C CYS A 429 -15.94 15.53 22.02
N CYS A 430 -15.76 14.38 22.66
CA CYS A 430 -16.70 13.26 22.65
C CYS A 430 -16.51 12.31 23.84
N GLY A 431 -17.44 11.38 24.05
CA GLY A 431 -17.35 10.38 25.13
C GLY A 431 -16.09 9.50 25.03
N PRO A 432 -15.53 9.04 26.17
CA PRO A 432 -14.25 8.29 26.19
C PRO A 432 -14.30 6.98 25.39
N GLU A 433 -15.45 6.31 25.35
CA GLU A 433 -15.67 5.05 24.61
C GLU A 433 -15.91 5.24 23.10
N THR A 434 -15.80 6.48 22.61
CA THR A 434 -16.13 6.88 21.24
C THR A 434 -15.00 7.68 20.59
N SER A 435 -15.22 8.12 19.36
CA SER A 435 -14.34 8.99 18.59
C SER A 435 -15.18 9.92 17.71
N CYS A 436 -14.60 11.05 17.30
CA CYS A 436 -15.20 12.00 16.37
C CYS A 436 -14.11 12.58 15.43
N TYR A 437 -14.52 13.45 14.51
CA TYR A 437 -13.61 14.09 13.54
C TYR A 437 -12.64 15.10 14.19
N GLU A 438 -12.93 15.57 15.39
CA GLU A 438 -12.03 16.47 16.14
C GLU A 438 -10.90 15.73 16.85
N CYS A 439 -10.99 14.40 17.03
CA CYS A 439 -9.95 13.61 17.68
C CYS A 439 -9.29 12.59 16.74
N LEU A 440 -10.01 11.52 16.34
CA LEU A 440 -9.41 10.34 15.70
C LEU A 440 -9.98 10.03 14.32
N ARG A 441 -11.19 10.51 14.00
CA ARG A 441 -11.87 10.15 12.74
C ARG A 441 -11.42 11.06 11.61
N ASN A 442 -11.22 10.46 10.44
CA ASN A 442 -11.06 11.15 9.19
C ASN A 442 -11.85 10.40 8.09
N TYR A 443 -11.90 10.96 6.88
CA TYR A 443 -12.62 10.33 5.77
C TYR A 443 -11.99 8.99 5.35
N ARG A 444 -10.65 8.89 5.39
CA ARG A 444 -9.92 7.69 4.93
C ARG A 444 -9.98 6.51 5.91
N ASN A 445 -10.31 6.73 7.18
CA ASN A 445 -10.40 5.70 8.21
C ASN A 445 -11.83 5.33 8.60
N GLN A 446 -12.83 5.65 7.76
CA GLN A 446 -14.24 5.31 7.98
C GLN A 446 -14.50 3.85 8.34
N SER A 447 -13.75 2.93 7.73
CA SER A 447 -13.84 1.49 8.00
C SER A 447 -13.42 1.09 9.42
N PHE A 448 -12.81 2.00 10.17
CA PHE A 448 -12.31 1.79 11.53
C PHE A 448 -13.04 2.61 12.59
N HIS A 449 -14.00 3.47 12.22
CA HIS A 449 -14.64 4.42 13.15
C HIS A 449 -15.28 3.77 14.38
N ASP A 450 -15.73 2.51 14.28
CA ASP A 450 -16.29 1.73 15.38
C ASP A 450 -15.22 1.24 16.39
N LYS A 451 -13.97 1.12 15.95
CA LYS A 451 -12.81 0.65 16.72
C LYS A 451 -12.00 1.77 17.37
N LEU A 452 -12.21 3.02 16.96
CA LEU A 452 -11.46 4.17 17.48
C LEU A 452 -12.05 4.65 18.81
N LYS A 453 -11.21 4.64 19.87
CA LYS A 453 -11.56 4.95 21.25
C LYS A 453 -10.67 6.08 21.80
N ARG A 454 -11.22 7.29 21.95
CA ARG A 454 -10.49 8.48 22.43
C ARG A 454 -9.94 8.28 23.85
N GLY A 455 -10.75 7.73 24.76
CA GLY A 455 -10.41 7.56 26.17
C GLY A 455 -9.21 6.63 26.38
N LYS A 456 -9.20 5.49 25.67
CA LYS A 456 -8.09 4.51 25.71
C LYS A 456 -6.75 5.15 25.34
N VAL A 457 -6.70 5.83 24.19
CA VAL A 457 -5.46 6.47 23.73
C VAL A 457 -5.05 7.68 24.58
N ASN A 458 -6.02 8.46 25.08
CA ASN A 458 -5.75 9.58 25.99
C ASN A 458 -5.10 9.10 27.30
N ALA A 459 -5.64 8.05 27.91
CA ALA A 459 -5.08 7.47 29.13
C ALA A 459 -3.67 6.90 28.89
N PHE A 460 -3.48 6.18 27.77
CA PHE A 460 -2.18 5.63 27.38
C PHE A 460 -1.13 6.73 27.16
N LEU A 461 -1.42 7.74 26.34
CA LEU A 461 -0.49 8.82 26.03
C LEU A 461 -0.18 9.70 27.25
N GLY A 462 -1.17 9.97 28.11
CA GLY A 462 -0.95 10.73 29.34
C GLY A 462 0.01 10.02 30.29
N ARG A 463 -0.15 8.69 30.46
CA ARG A 463 0.78 7.89 31.26
C ARG A 463 2.16 7.81 30.60
N LEU A 464 2.21 7.60 29.28
CA LEU A 464 3.46 7.57 28.51
C LEU A 464 4.28 8.84 28.72
N LEU A 465 3.66 10.01 28.55
CA LEU A 465 4.35 11.29 28.72
C LEU A 465 4.74 11.56 30.18
N THR A 466 3.99 11.04 31.16
CA THR A 466 4.34 11.12 32.58
C THR A 466 5.57 10.27 32.89
N ASP A 467 5.59 9.02 32.41
CA ASP A 467 6.72 8.09 32.62
C ASP A 467 7.98 8.59 31.93
N LEU A 468 7.85 9.25 30.78
CA LEU A 468 8.95 9.92 30.08
C LEU A 468 9.36 11.26 30.70
N ARG A 469 8.68 11.73 31.76
CA ARG A 469 8.90 13.03 32.42
C ARG A 469 8.76 14.23 31.47
N ILE A 470 7.90 14.10 30.47
CA ILE A 470 7.62 15.15 29.47
C ILE A 470 6.45 16.03 29.92
N LEU A 471 5.45 15.46 30.60
CA LEU A 471 4.48 16.24 31.34
C LEU A 471 5.12 16.60 32.68
N GLU A 472 5.40 17.88 32.92
CA GLU A 472 5.68 18.34 34.28
C GLU A 472 4.49 17.94 35.15
N LYS A 473 4.75 17.30 36.29
CA LYS A 473 3.76 17.25 37.37
C LYS A 473 3.40 18.70 37.63
N LYS A 474 2.21 19.15 37.19
CA LYS A 474 1.54 20.25 37.88
C LYS A 474 1.35 19.74 39.30
N MET A 475 2.31 20.07 40.16
CA MET A 475 2.17 19.89 41.59
C MET A 475 0.88 20.62 41.97
N SER A 476 -0.01 19.83 42.56
CA SER A 476 -1.28 20.23 43.16
C SER A 476 -1.19 21.55 43.92
#